data_AF-A0A1M6XUT4-F1
#
_entry.id   AF-A0A1M6XUT4-F1
#
_cell.length_a   1.000
_cell.length_b   1.000
_cell.length_c   1.000
_cell.angle_alpha   90.00
_cell.angle_beta   90.00
_cell.angle_gamma   90.00
#
_symmetry.space_group_name_H-M   'P 1'
#
loop_
_entity.id
_entity.type
_entity.pdbx_description
1 polymer ?
#
loop_
_entity_poly.entity_id
_entity_poly.type
_entity_poly.pdbx_seq_one_letter_code
_entity_poly.pdbx_strand_id
1 'polypeptide(L)'
;MNIRTKSVIAALIFGGSISTASASAVITDITASGSGLGSFSVLASSTDDRGLDLSKVFDSVNPITLTFTVAHSVGNGGSYNIIESIANNTSTAFSDFHLSIAEPTNVPGNGVVFTNFNSSTLDGFTLDSPSMNQPSPFNASGPRDLNFTGTLAAGETANAGFNLKPFDPGTGNSYTFTITQTPTVSPVPEPETYAMLLAGLGLMGAMVRRRNMNRDV
;
A
#
# COMPACT_ATOMS: atom_id res chain seq x y z
N MET A 1 -34.30 -72.65 -34.64
CA MET A 1 -34.09 -71.30 -35.20
C MET A 1 -34.63 -70.28 -34.20
N ASN A 2 -33.89 -69.19 -33.99
CA ASN A 2 -34.15 -67.99 -33.17
C ASN A 2 -33.68 -67.98 -31.70
N ILE A 3 -32.40 -67.65 -31.54
CA ILE A 3 -31.83 -67.08 -30.31
C ILE A 3 -31.83 -65.55 -30.52
N ARG A 4 -32.58 -64.80 -29.72
CA ARG A 4 -32.56 -63.32 -29.74
C ARG A 4 -31.67 -62.81 -28.61
N THR A 5 -30.41 -62.51 -28.94
CA THR A 5 -29.46 -61.82 -28.06
C THR A 5 -29.88 -60.35 -27.92
N LYS A 6 -30.22 -59.91 -26.71
CA LYS A 6 -30.42 -58.49 -26.39
C LYS A 6 -29.08 -57.91 -25.94
N SER A 7 -28.46 -57.08 -26.78
CA SER A 7 -27.28 -56.31 -26.38
C SER A 7 -27.73 -55.09 -25.57
N VAL A 8 -27.35 -55.03 -24.31
CA VAL A 8 -27.50 -53.86 -23.45
C VAL A 8 -26.24 -53.02 -23.58
N ILE A 9 -26.37 -51.81 -24.12
CA ILE A 9 -25.28 -50.81 -24.16
C ILE A 9 -25.30 -50.09 -22.81
N ALA A 10 -24.32 -50.38 -21.96
CA ALA A 10 -24.09 -49.64 -20.72
C ALA A 10 -23.37 -48.33 -21.06
N ALA A 11 -24.04 -47.19 -20.88
CA ALA A 11 -23.42 -45.87 -20.96
C ALA A 11 -22.62 -45.60 -19.67
N LEU A 12 -21.29 -45.68 -19.77
CA LEU A 12 -20.38 -45.30 -18.70
C LEU A 12 -20.28 -43.77 -18.68
N ILE A 13 -21.07 -43.11 -17.84
CA ILE A 13 -20.94 -41.66 -17.61
C ILE A 13 -19.72 -41.46 -16.71
N PHE A 14 -18.62 -41.00 -17.31
CA PHE A 14 -17.46 -40.50 -16.57
C PHE A 14 -17.88 -39.20 -15.87
N GLY A 15 -18.18 -39.27 -14.57
CA GLY A 15 -18.38 -38.12 -13.68
C GLY A 15 -17.06 -37.44 -13.35
N GLY A 16 -16.31 -37.02 -14.37
CA GLY A 16 -15.15 -36.17 -14.17
C GLY A 16 -15.63 -34.78 -13.76
N SER A 17 -15.27 -34.36 -12.55
CA SER A 17 -15.47 -32.97 -12.12
C SER A 17 -14.79 -32.05 -13.12
N ILE A 18 -15.56 -31.36 -13.96
CA ILE A 18 -15.04 -30.21 -14.69
C ILE A 18 -14.85 -29.08 -13.68
N SER A 19 -13.65 -28.94 -13.14
CA SER A 19 -13.29 -27.73 -12.41
C SER A 19 -13.33 -26.58 -13.41
N THR A 20 -14.45 -25.88 -13.51
CA THR A 20 -14.55 -24.67 -14.33
C THR A 20 -13.62 -23.63 -13.72
N ALA A 21 -12.53 -23.32 -14.42
CA ALA A 21 -11.63 -22.25 -14.01
C ALA A 21 -12.45 -20.96 -13.86
N SER A 22 -12.37 -20.32 -12.69
CA SER A 22 -13.07 -19.07 -12.44
C SER A 22 -12.28 -17.90 -13.05
N ALA A 23 -12.99 -16.89 -13.53
CA ALA A 23 -12.39 -15.66 -14.01
C ALA A 23 -11.61 -14.97 -12.87
N SER A 24 -10.41 -14.49 -13.17
CA SER A 24 -9.50 -13.89 -12.19
C SER A 24 -8.81 -12.67 -12.78
N ALA A 25 -8.79 -11.58 -12.00
CA ALA A 25 -7.88 -10.47 -12.22
C ALA A 25 -6.43 -10.94 -12.03
N VAL A 26 -5.50 -10.54 -12.89
CA VAL A 26 -4.06 -10.78 -12.73
C VAL A 26 -3.30 -9.49 -12.93
N ILE A 27 -2.46 -9.13 -11.96
CA ILE A 27 -1.47 -8.07 -12.11
C ILE A 27 -0.38 -8.59 -13.05
N THR A 28 -0.28 -7.99 -14.23
CA THR A 28 0.67 -8.40 -15.28
C THR A 28 1.91 -7.53 -15.34
N ASP A 29 1.84 -6.31 -14.81
CA ASP A 29 2.97 -5.39 -14.77
C ASP A 29 2.84 -4.41 -13.60
N ILE A 30 4.00 -3.95 -13.10
CA ILE A 30 4.09 -2.97 -12.02
C ILE A 30 5.24 -2.02 -12.35
N THR A 31 4.94 -0.73 -12.43
CA THR A 31 5.94 0.32 -12.64
C THR A 31 5.89 1.33 -11.50
N ALA A 32 6.99 2.04 -11.27
CA ALA A 32 7.06 3.12 -10.29
C ALA A 32 7.49 4.43 -10.95
N SER A 33 6.97 5.55 -10.42
CA SER A 33 7.30 6.90 -10.88
C SER A 33 7.18 7.91 -9.74
N GLY A 34 7.59 9.15 -9.97
CA GLY A 34 7.50 10.24 -8.99
C GLY A 34 8.87 10.83 -8.66
N SER A 35 8.90 12.09 -8.22
CA SER A 35 10.15 12.78 -7.87
C SER A 35 10.79 12.28 -6.57
N GLY A 36 10.08 11.45 -5.79
CA GLY A 36 10.63 10.74 -4.64
C GLY A 36 11.46 9.52 -5.01
N LEU A 37 11.29 8.98 -6.22
CA LEU A 37 11.80 7.68 -6.60
C LEU A 37 13.31 7.70 -6.86
N GLY A 38 14.06 6.94 -6.06
CA GLY A 38 15.46 6.62 -6.35
C GLY A 38 15.58 5.35 -7.19
N SER A 39 15.02 4.24 -6.70
CA SER A 39 14.97 2.97 -7.44
C SER A 39 13.72 2.17 -7.11
N PHE A 40 13.35 1.27 -8.02
CA PHE A 40 12.23 0.34 -7.85
C PHE A 40 12.57 -1.00 -8.52
N SER A 41 12.15 -2.09 -7.89
CA SER A 41 12.27 -3.45 -8.44
C SER A 41 11.09 -4.32 -8.01
N VAL A 42 10.68 -5.21 -8.90
CA VAL A 42 9.76 -6.32 -8.60
C VAL A 42 10.63 -7.56 -8.40
N LEU A 43 10.73 -8.03 -7.16
CA LEU A 43 11.65 -9.10 -6.75
C LEU A 43 11.04 -10.48 -6.95
N ALA A 44 9.72 -10.60 -6.74
CA ALA A 44 8.96 -11.80 -7.06
C ALA A 44 7.53 -11.43 -7.45
N SER A 45 7.04 -12.07 -8.51
CA SER A 45 5.62 -12.02 -8.90
C SER A 45 5.16 -13.45 -9.15
N SER A 46 4.45 -14.03 -8.18
CA SER A 46 3.82 -15.33 -8.38
C SER A 46 2.39 -15.12 -8.85
N THR A 47 2.17 -15.33 -10.16
CA THR A 47 0.84 -15.28 -10.77
C THR A 47 -0.11 -16.33 -10.17
N ASP A 48 0.43 -17.42 -9.63
CA ASP A 48 -0.32 -18.54 -9.05
C ASP A 48 -0.54 -18.40 -7.53
N ASP A 49 0.46 -17.91 -6.77
CA ASP A 49 0.36 -17.79 -5.30
C ASP A 49 -0.05 -16.39 -4.81
N ARG A 50 -0.33 -15.46 -5.73
CA ARG A 50 -0.78 -14.09 -5.41
C ARG A 50 0.21 -13.32 -4.53
N GLY A 51 1.49 -13.70 -4.53
CA GLY A 51 2.55 -13.00 -3.83
C GLY A 51 3.23 -11.97 -4.72
N LEU A 52 3.39 -10.75 -4.24
CA LEU A 52 4.19 -9.71 -4.87
C LEU A 52 5.22 -9.23 -3.86
N ASP A 53 6.49 -9.35 -4.22
CA ASP A 53 7.60 -8.78 -3.46
C ASP A 53 8.19 -7.62 -4.24
N LEU A 54 8.17 -6.44 -3.61
CA LEU A 54 8.59 -5.17 -4.20
C LEU A 54 9.73 -4.60 -3.36
N SER A 55 10.62 -3.85 -4.00
CA SER A 55 11.60 -3.05 -3.28
C SER A 55 11.72 -1.67 -3.92
N LYS A 56 11.75 -0.64 -3.07
CA LYS A 56 11.90 0.74 -3.50
C LYS A 56 12.81 1.54 -2.58
N VAL A 57 13.39 2.59 -3.15
CA VAL A 57 14.19 3.58 -2.45
C VAL A 57 13.57 4.96 -2.65
N PHE A 58 13.34 5.68 -1.55
CA PHE A 58 13.01 7.10 -1.56
C PHE A 58 14.29 7.94 -1.47
N ASP A 59 14.60 8.72 -2.52
CA ASP A 59 15.69 9.71 -2.52
C ASP A 59 15.21 11.11 -2.08
N SER A 60 13.90 11.32 -2.02
CA SER A 60 13.30 12.48 -1.37
C SER A 60 11.95 12.12 -0.73
N VAL A 61 11.41 13.03 0.09
CA VAL A 61 10.10 12.88 0.75
C VAL A 61 8.90 13.11 -0.19
N ASN A 62 9.17 13.34 -1.48
CA ASN A 62 8.09 13.48 -2.45
C ASN A 62 7.39 12.13 -2.68
N PRO A 63 6.09 12.13 -3.05
CA PRO A 63 5.37 10.90 -3.31
C PRO A 63 5.99 10.04 -4.42
N ILE A 64 5.85 8.72 -4.27
CA ILE A 64 6.09 7.73 -5.31
C ILE A 64 4.74 7.13 -5.72
N THR A 65 4.51 6.97 -7.02
CA THR A 65 3.30 6.36 -7.55
C THR A 65 3.66 5.02 -8.18
N LEU A 66 3.12 3.95 -7.62
CA LEU A 66 3.14 2.62 -8.22
C LEU A 66 1.94 2.49 -9.17
N THR A 67 2.20 2.11 -10.43
CA THR A 67 1.15 1.84 -11.43
C THR A 67 1.10 0.35 -11.69
N PHE A 68 -0.07 -0.23 -11.45
CA PHE A 68 -0.33 -1.66 -11.64
C PHE A 68 -1.16 -1.84 -12.91
N THR A 69 -0.73 -2.74 -13.78
CA THR A 69 -1.51 -3.19 -14.94
C THR A 69 -2.20 -4.51 -14.59
N VAL A 70 -3.51 -4.56 -14.79
CA VAL A 70 -4.35 -5.73 -14.52
C VAL A 70 -4.97 -6.23 -15.81
N ALA A 71 -4.89 -7.54 -16.05
CA ALA A 71 -5.55 -8.22 -17.14
C ALA A 71 -6.43 -9.36 -16.64
N HIS A 72 -7.32 -9.84 -17.51
CA HIS A 72 -8.09 -11.04 -17.27
C HIS A 72 -7.24 -12.32 -17.41
N SER A 73 -7.45 -13.26 -16.50
CA SER A 73 -6.94 -14.63 -16.60
C SER A 73 -7.98 -15.63 -16.08
N VAL A 74 -7.69 -16.92 -16.27
CA VAL A 74 -8.45 -18.03 -15.70
C VAL A 74 -7.61 -18.68 -14.60
N GLY A 75 -8.14 -18.81 -13.39
CA GLY A 75 -7.36 -19.35 -12.27
C GLY A 75 -7.88 -18.99 -10.89
N ASN A 76 -6.98 -19.02 -9.91
CA ASN A 76 -7.29 -18.73 -8.52
C ASN A 76 -7.44 -17.20 -8.33
N GLY A 77 -8.69 -16.72 -8.37
CA GLY A 77 -9.02 -15.34 -8.02
C GLY A 77 -8.72 -15.04 -6.56
N GLY A 78 -8.59 -13.76 -6.21
CA GLY A 78 -8.39 -13.35 -4.82
C GLY A 78 -7.55 -12.09 -4.66
N SER A 79 -7.19 -11.81 -3.41
CA SER A 79 -6.30 -10.71 -3.06
C SER A 79 -4.84 -11.11 -3.25
N TYR A 80 -4.03 -10.15 -3.69
CA TYR A 80 -2.58 -10.22 -3.64
C TYR A 80 -2.07 -9.97 -2.23
N ASN A 81 -1.06 -10.72 -1.82
CA ASN A 81 -0.23 -10.43 -0.66
C ASN A 81 1.01 -9.67 -1.14
N ILE A 82 1.10 -8.40 -0.77
CA ILE A 82 2.20 -7.54 -1.15
C ILE A 82 3.11 -7.39 0.05
N ILE A 83 4.38 -7.71 -0.16
CA ILE A 83 5.48 -7.39 0.74
C ILE A 83 6.32 -6.34 0.01
N GLU A 84 6.71 -5.30 0.71
CA GLU A 84 7.48 -4.21 0.13
C GLU A 84 8.62 -3.77 1.04
N SER A 85 9.84 -3.85 0.54
CA SER A 85 11.01 -3.27 1.18
C SER A 85 11.10 -1.78 0.83
N ILE A 86 11.06 -0.91 1.83
CA ILE A 86 11.07 0.54 1.68
C ILE A 86 12.33 1.10 2.33
N ALA A 87 13.26 1.59 1.52
CA ALA A 87 14.46 2.27 2.01
C ALA A 87 14.27 3.80 2.02
N ASN A 88 14.60 4.43 3.15
CA ASN A 88 14.66 5.88 3.29
C ASN A 88 16.09 6.36 3.00
N ASN A 89 16.39 6.71 1.74
CA ASN A 89 17.68 7.31 1.35
C ASN A 89 17.66 8.84 1.41
N THR A 90 16.74 9.42 2.16
CA THR A 90 16.69 10.87 2.40
C THR A 90 17.53 11.24 3.62
N SER A 91 17.73 12.55 3.84
CA SER A 91 18.42 13.06 5.04
C SER A 91 17.50 13.22 6.26
N THR A 92 16.23 12.83 6.15
CA THR A 92 15.19 13.09 7.16
C THR A 92 14.43 11.82 7.50
N ALA A 93 14.17 11.59 8.79
CA ALA A 93 13.33 10.47 9.21
C ALA A 93 11.87 10.69 8.77
N PHE A 94 11.21 9.65 8.28
CA PHE A 94 9.77 9.69 8.05
C PHE A 94 9.04 9.63 9.39
N SER A 95 7.95 10.40 9.52
CA SER A 95 7.05 10.36 10.69
C SER A 95 5.73 9.66 10.40
N ASP A 96 5.25 9.75 9.17
CA ASP A 96 4.05 9.05 8.72
C ASP A 96 4.28 8.49 7.31
N PHE A 97 3.45 7.52 6.96
CA PHE A 97 3.48 6.89 5.65
C PHE A 97 2.06 6.59 5.18
N HIS A 98 1.68 7.16 4.04
CA HIS A 98 0.33 7.06 3.51
C HIS A 98 0.33 6.33 2.17
N LEU A 99 -0.52 5.32 2.03
CA LEU A 99 -0.82 4.66 0.76
C LEU A 99 -2.22 5.06 0.35
N SER A 100 -2.43 5.44 -0.91
CA SER A 100 -3.75 5.78 -1.44
C SER A 100 -3.94 5.21 -2.83
N ILE A 101 -5.04 4.48 -3.02
CA ILE A 101 -5.45 3.90 -4.30
C ILE A 101 -6.18 4.97 -5.11
N ALA A 102 -5.71 5.22 -6.33
CA ALA A 102 -6.49 5.89 -7.35
C ALA A 102 -7.03 4.86 -8.35
N GLU A 103 -8.36 4.82 -8.47
CA GLU A 103 -9.08 3.87 -9.32
C GLU A 103 -8.90 4.18 -10.81
N PRO A 104 -9.01 3.17 -11.69
CA PRO A 104 -9.04 3.38 -13.14
C PRO A 104 -10.27 4.20 -13.53
N THR A 105 -10.10 5.22 -14.36
CA THR A 105 -11.22 6.04 -14.84
C THR A 105 -12.04 5.39 -15.96
N ASN A 106 -11.54 4.29 -16.55
CA ASN A 106 -11.98 3.80 -17.85
C ASN A 106 -12.69 2.42 -17.82
N VAL A 107 -12.89 1.84 -16.64
CA VAL A 107 -13.57 0.54 -16.48
C VAL A 107 -14.71 0.65 -15.47
N PRO A 108 -15.93 0.16 -15.79
CA PRO A 108 -17.03 0.12 -14.84
C PRO A 108 -16.70 -0.80 -13.66
N GLY A 109 -16.91 -0.32 -12.43
CA GLY A 109 -16.80 -1.14 -11.22
C GLY A 109 -15.60 -0.83 -10.34
N ASN A 110 -15.38 0.46 -9.99
CA ASN A 110 -14.43 0.92 -8.95
C ASN A 110 -14.37 -0.07 -7.77
N GLY A 111 -13.31 -0.87 -7.74
CA GLY A 111 -13.31 -2.12 -6.99
C GLY A 111 -11.94 -2.53 -6.49
N VAL A 112 -10.90 -1.74 -6.76
CA VAL A 112 -9.57 -2.04 -6.24
C VAL A 112 -9.49 -1.56 -4.80
N VAL A 113 -9.25 -2.49 -3.87
CA VAL A 113 -9.30 -2.19 -2.44
C VAL A 113 -8.12 -2.80 -1.70
N PHE A 114 -7.73 -2.19 -0.58
CA PHE A 114 -6.98 -2.91 0.44
C PHE A 114 -7.91 -3.89 1.15
N THR A 115 -7.59 -5.18 1.10
CA THR A 115 -8.30 -6.22 1.86
C THR A 115 -7.50 -6.59 3.09
N ASN A 116 -8.11 -7.25 4.09
CA ASN A 116 -7.45 -7.61 5.35
C ASN A 116 -6.63 -6.45 5.96
N PHE A 117 -7.09 -5.22 5.74
CA PHE A 117 -6.30 -4.01 5.98
C PHE A 117 -5.93 -3.82 7.45
N ASN A 118 -6.73 -4.35 8.37
CA ASN A 118 -6.41 -4.38 9.81
C ASN A 118 -5.15 -5.21 10.14
N SER A 119 -4.70 -6.05 9.21
CA SER A 119 -3.47 -6.83 9.32
C SER A 119 -2.32 -6.24 8.50
N SER A 120 -2.52 -5.06 7.89
CA SER A 120 -1.44 -4.36 7.20
C SER A 120 -0.36 -3.92 8.20
N THR A 121 0.89 -4.01 7.79
CA THR A 121 2.07 -3.75 8.62
C THR A 121 3.03 -2.84 7.89
N LEU A 122 3.81 -2.10 8.68
CA LEU A 122 4.99 -1.36 8.24
C LEU A 122 5.94 -1.29 9.45
N ASP A 123 7.13 -1.86 9.32
CA ASP A 123 8.09 -1.92 10.42
C ASP A 123 8.41 -0.54 10.97
N GLY A 124 8.29 -0.36 12.29
CA GLY A 124 8.48 0.93 12.95
C GLY A 124 7.26 1.86 12.92
N PHE A 125 6.12 1.42 12.37
CA PHE A 125 4.87 2.19 12.33
C PHE A 125 3.68 1.43 12.90
N THR A 126 2.65 2.20 13.25
CA THR A 126 1.33 1.73 13.66
C THR A 126 0.31 2.12 12.60
N LEU A 127 -0.63 1.23 12.27
CA LEU A 127 -1.74 1.53 11.37
C LEU A 127 -2.80 2.41 12.09
N ASP A 128 -3.19 3.50 11.45
CA ASP A 128 -4.03 4.54 12.06
C ASP A 128 -5.54 4.27 11.91
N SER A 129 -6.34 4.93 12.75
CA SER A 129 -7.78 5.15 12.52
C SER A 129 -7.96 6.53 11.87
N PRO A 130 -8.76 6.70 10.78
CA PRO A 130 -9.81 5.83 10.29
C PRO A 130 -9.39 4.72 9.32
N SER A 131 -8.11 4.53 8.99
CA SER A 131 -7.71 3.44 8.10
C SER A 131 -8.13 2.05 8.62
N MET A 132 -8.44 1.93 9.92
CA MET A 132 -9.07 0.76 10.55
C MET A 132 -10.63 0.73 10.60
N ASN A 133 -11.31 1.86 10.37
CA ASN A 133 -12.76 1.97 10.57
C ASN A 133 -13.55 1.71 9.28
N GLN A 134 -14.18 0.54 9.20
CA GLN A 134 -15.21 0.22 8.19
C GLN A 134 -16.51 -0.18 8.91
N PRO A 135 -17.69 0.29 8.45
CA PRO A 135 -18.96 -0.14 9.03
C PRO A 135 -19.15 -1.65 8.84
N SER A 136 -19.57 -2.33 9.90
CA SER A 136 -19.96 -3.75 9.89
C SER A 136 -21.24 -3.97 9.06
N PRO A 137 -21.44 -5.14 8.41
CA PRO A 137 -20.50 -6.27 8.30
C PRO A 137 -19.28 -5.91 7.45
N PHE A 138 -18.15 -6.59 7.69
CA PHE A 138 -16.94 -6.47 6.87
C PHE A 138 -17.33 -6.54 5.38
N ASN A 139 -17.34 -5.38 4.73
CA ASN A 139 -17.53 -5.32 3.29
C ASN A 139 -16.17 -5.64 2.68
N ALA A 140 -16.11 -6.66 1.82
CA ALA A 140 -14.89 -7.07 1.13
C ALA A 140 -14.24 -5.93 0.30
N SER A 141 -14.90 -4.77 0.20
CA SER A 141 -14.39 -3.51 -0.30
C SER A 141 -13.67 -2.69 0.79
N GLY A 142 -12.56 -3.19 1.36
CA GLY A 142 -11.78 -2.44 2.36
C GLY A 142 -11.33 -1.02 1.92
N PRO A 143 -10.66 -0.25 2.78
CA PRO A 143 -10.39 1.17 2.53
C PRO A 143 -9.56 1.37 1.26
N ARG A 144 -9.61 2.59 0.72
CA ARG A 144 -8.77 3.00 -0.41
C ARG A 144 -7.43 3.57 0.04
N ASP A 145 -7.25 3.70 1.35
CA ASP A 145 -6.07 4.24 1.97
C ASP A 145 -5.59 3.35 3.11
N LEU A 146 -4.28 3.39 3.34
CA LEU A 146 -3.63 2.91 4.56
C LEU A 146 -2.76 4.04 5.07
N ASN A 147 -3.04 4.50 6.30
CA ASN A 147 -2.26 5.54 6.95
C ASN A 147 -1.52 4.93 8.13
N PHE A 148 -0.21 5.19 8.17
CA PHE A 148 0.67 4.69 9.21
C PHE A 148 1.37 5.85 9.90
N THR A 149 1.33 5.88 11.23
CA THR A 149 2.10 6.81 12.06
C THR A 149 3.25 6.06 12.72
N GLY A 150 4.47 6.59 12.65
CA GLY A 150 5.65 5.86 13.14
C GLY A 150 6.97 6.55 12.87
N THR A 151 8.04 5.77 12.69
CA THR A 151 9.32 6.33 12.30
C THR A 151 10.12 5.37 11.43
N LEU A 152 10.62 5.88 10.30
CA LEU A 152 11.71 5.28 9.54
C LEU A 152 12.87 6.26 9.49
N ALA A 153 13.96 5.95 10.21
CA ALA A 153 15.13 6.82 10.24
C ALA A 153 15.79 6.92 8.85
N ALA A 154 16.50 8.03 8.63
CA ALA A 154 17.31 8.22 7.44
C ALA A 154 18.38 7.11 7.33
N GLY A 155 18.51 6.53 6.15
CA GLY A 155 19.42 5.42 5.84
C GLY A 155 18.88 4.02 6.19
N GLU A 156 17.73 3.93 6.87
CA GLU A 156 17.14 2.66 7.27
C GLU A 156 16.16 2.10 6.22
N THR A 157 15.83 0.82 6.38
CA THR A 157 14.84 0.11 5.56
C THR A 157 13.75 -0.51 6.44
N ALA A 158 12.50 -0.45 6.00
CA ALA A 158 11.37 -1.09 6.65
C ALA A 158 10.64 -2.02 5.67
N ASN A 159 10.09 -3.13 6.18
CA ASN A 159 9.20 -3.97 5.40
C ASN A 159 7.75 -3.55 5.65
N ALA A 160 7.00 -3.36 4.57
CA ALA A 160 5.56 -3.19 4.58
C ALA A 160 4.89 -4.49 4.12
N GLY A 161 3.73 -4.80 4.69
CA GLY A 161 2.89 -5.91 4.27
C GLY A 161 1.43 -5.48 4.17
N PHE A 162 0.78 -5.69 3.03
CA PHE A 162 -0.64 -5.38 2.85
C PHE A 162 -1.29 -6.26 1.78
N ASN A 163 -2.61 -6.42 1.83
CA ASN A 163 -3.34 -7.17 0.81
C ASN A 163 -4.12 -6.27 -0.14
N LEU A 164 -4.06 -6.57 -1.43
CA LEU A 164 -4.68 -5.77 -2.48
C LEU A 164 -5.57 -6.64 -3.35
N LYS A 165 -6.82 -6.23 -3.55
CA LYS A 165 -7.76 -6.98 -4.38
C LYS A 165 -8.12 -6.18 -5.63
N PRO A 166 -7.54 -6.50 -6.80
CA PRO A 166 -8.01 -5.98 -8.07
C PRO A 166 -9.32 -6.69 -8.48
N PHE A 167 -10.05 -6.09 -9.41
CA PHE A 167 -11.23 -6.68 -10.02
C PHE A 167 -10.90 -7.24 -11.40
N ASP A 168 -11.63 -8.25 -11.86
CA ASP A 168 -11.40 -8.83 -13.19
C ASP A 168 -11.99 -7.90 -14.27
N PRO A 169 -11.20 -7.42 -15.25
CA PRO A 169 -11.71 -6.57 -16.33
C PRO A 169 -12.51 -7.34 -17.39
N GLY A 170 -12.55 -8.66 -17.31
CA GLY A 170 -13.18 -9.54 -18.30
C GLY A 170 -12.27 -9.84 -19.48
N THR A 171 -12.57 -10.94 -20.19
CA THR A 171 -11.73 -11.48 -21.25
C THR A 171 -11.39 -10.46 -22.33
N GLY A 172 -10.10 -10.32 -22.64
CA GLY A 172 -9.59 -9.41 -23.67
C GLY A 172 -9.39 -7.97 -23.21
N ASN A 173 -9.73 -7.64 -21.96
CA ASN A 173 -9.57 -6.30 -21.41
C ASN A 173 -8.40 -6.22 -20.41
N SER A 174 -7.89 -5.00 -20.25
CA SER A 174 -6.91 -4.66 -19.23
C SER A 174 -7.15 -3.23 -18.74
N TYR A 175 -6.73 -2.93 -17.51
CA TYR A 175 -6.76 -1.58 -16.96
C TYR A 175 -5.54 -1.30 -16.10
N THR A 176 -5.35 -0.02 -15.75
CA THR A 176 -4.33 0.40 -14.81
C THR A 176 -4.95 1.13 -13.62
N PHE A 177 -4.42 0.88 -12.44
CA PHE A 177 -4.72 1.67 -11.24
C PHE A 177 -3.40 2.04 -10.57
N THR A 178 -3.44 3.02 -9.68
CA THR A 178 -2.22 3.47 -9.00
C THR A 178 -2.34 3.40 -7.49
N ILE A 179 -1.21 3.16 -6.82
CA ILE A 179 -1.04 3.38 -5.39
C ILE A 179 -0.02 4.50 -5.23
N THR A 180 -0.46 5.64 -4.72
CA THR A 180 0.41 6.75 -4.34
C THR A 180 0.90 6.52 -2.92
N GLN A 181 2.20 6.60 -2.72
CA GLN A 181 2.88 6.34 -1.47
C GLN A 181 3.61 7.61 -1.04
N THR A 182 3.19 8.16 0.09
CA THR A 182 3.61 9.48 0.56
C THR A 182 4.20 9.36 1.96
N PRO A 183 5.54 9.42 2.10
CA PRO A 183 6.14 9.66 3.39
C PRO A 183 5.93 11.12 3.81
N THR A 184 5.75 11.36 5.09
CA THR A 184 5.78 12.70 5.68
C THR A 184 6.95 12.79 6.64
N VAL A 185 7.37 14.01 6.95
CA VAL A 185 8.39 14.28 7.97
C VAL A 185 7.78 15.17 9.04
N SER A 186 8.10 14.92 10.30
CA SER A 186 7.68 15.82 11.35
C SER A 186 8.38 17.16 11.14
N PRO A 187 7.69 18.31 11.23
CA PRO A 187 8.33 19.60 11.15
C PRO A 187 9.35 19.72 12.30
N VAL A 188 10.63 19.68 11.95
CA VAL A 188 11.70 20.03 12.89
C VAL A 188 11.73 21.56 12.96
N PRO A 189 11.58 22.18 14.14
CA PRO A 189 11.67 23.63 14.24
C PRO A 189 13.02 24.09 13.67
N GLU A 190 12.99 25.07 12.78
CA GLU A 190 14.22 25.53 12.15
C GLU A 190 15.20 26.09 13.19
N PRO A 191 16.53 26.02 12.97
CA PRO A 191 17.53 26.60 13.85
C PRO A 191 17.24 28.07 14.21
N GLU A 192 16.64 28.80 13.27
CA GLU A 192 16.21 30.19 13.42
C GLU A 192 15.11 30.35 14.47
N THR A 193 14.17 29.41 14.55
CA THR A 193 13.11 29.42 15.57
C THR A 193 13.71 29.23 16.97
N TYR A 194 14.71 28.36 17.10
CA TYR A 194 15.45 28.20 18.36
C TYR A 194 16.26 29.44 18.71
N ALA A 195 16.91 30.08 17.73
CA ALA A 195 17.64 31.32 17.94
C ALA A 195 16.71 32.46 18.37
N MET A 196 15.52 32.58 17.78
CA MET A 196 14.51 33.57 18.14
C MET A 196 13.91 33.32 19.52
N LEU A 197 13.70 32.05 19.90
CA LEU A 197 13.31 31.68 21.26
C LEU A 197 14.39 32.10 22.28
N LEU A 198 15.65 31.77 22.00
CA LEU A 198 16.78 32.16 22.84
C LEU A 198 16.95 33.68 22.92
N ALA A 199 16.76 34.40 21.82
CA ALA A 199 16.78 35.85 21.79
C ALA A 199 15.65 36.45 22.65
N GLY A 200 14.43 35.89 22.56
CA GLY A 200 13.30 36.27 23.41
C GLY A 200 13.59 36.05 24.90
N LEU A 201 14.15 34.90 25.27
CA LEU A 201 14.56 34.60 26.64
C LEU A 201 15.68 35.54 27.12
N GLY A 202 16.64 35.85 26.25
CA GLY A 202 17.72 36.82 26.53
C GLY A 202 17.20 38.22 26.83
N LEU A 203 16.23 38.72 26.05
CA LEU A 203 15.58 40.01 26.29
C LEU A 203 14.82 40.04 27.62
N MET A 204 14.09 38.99 27.94
CA MET A 204 13.36 38.89 29.21
C MET A 204 14.31 38.87 30.41
N GLY A 205 15.41 38.11 30.33
CA GLY A 205 16.47 38.11 31.35
C GLY A 205 17.10 39.49 31.55
N ALA A 206 17.37 40.22 30.46
CA ALA A 206 17.90 41.57 30.51
C ALA A 206 16.92 42.56 31.17
N MET A 207 15.61 42.45 30.91
CA MET A 207 14.59 43.28 31.56
C MET A 207 14.50 43.02 33.07
N VAL A 208 14.55 41.76 33.51
CA VAL A 208 14.55 41.41 34.94
C VAL A 208 15.78 41.97 35.65
N ARG A 209 16.97 41.85 35.04
CA ARG A 209 18.21 42.44 35.58
C ARG A 209 18.11 43.95 35.78
N ARG A 210 17.54 44.68 34.82
CA ARG A 210 17.34 46.15 34.93
C ARG A 210 16.39 46.51 36.06
N ARG A 211 15.34 45.72 36.31
CA ARG A 211 14.37 45.99 37.39
C ARG A 211 14.95 45.79 38.78
N ASN A 212 15.86 44.83 38.95
CA ASN A 212 16.50 44.59 40.25
C ASN A 212 17.54 45.67 40.60
N MET A 213 18.23 46.24 39.61
CA MET A 213 19.20 47.33 39.83
C MET A 213 18.56 48.64 40.32
N ASN A 214 17.25 48.82 40.14
CA ASN A 214 16.51 50.00 40.64
C ASN A 214 15.87 49.77 42.02
N ARG A 215 16.07 48.61 42.66
CA ARG A 215 15.51 48.31 44.00
C ARG A 215 16.48 48.55 45.16
N ASP A 216 17.74 48.87 44.88
CA ASP A 216 18.80 49.12 45.89
C ASP A 216 19.20 50.62 45.98
N VAL A 217 18.27 51.55 45.73
CA VAL A 217 18.41 52.99 46.01
C VAL A 217 17.27 53.45 46.91
#